data_AF-A0A925Q339-F1
#
_entry.id   AF-A0A925Q339-F1
#
_cell.length_a   1.000
_cell.length_b   1.000
_cell.length_c   1.000
_cell.angle_alpha   90.00
_cell.angle_beta   90.00
_cell.angle_gamma   90.00
#
_symmetry.space_group_name_H-M   'P 1'
#
loop_
_entity.id
_entity.type
_entity.pdbx_description
1 polymer ?
#
loop_
_entity_poly.entity_id
_entity_poly.type
_entity_poly.pdbx_seq_one_letter_code
_entity_poly.pdbx_strand_id
1 'polypeptide(L)'
;MRAASLVAAAVLLALPVAAQDFDACVRELRGEATANGISDATLDSAFGALQPDATVLESMDNQPEFETPVWEYLSRLVDDKRVAEGRARLELWRRTLSLAQRR
;
A
#
# COMPACT_ATOMS: atom_id res chain seq x y z
N MET A 1 -15.29 41.10 -47.37
CA MET A 1 -14.40 40.56 -46.32
C MET A 1 -15.03 40.74 -44.96
N ARG A 2 -15.65 39.70 -44.39
CA ARG A 2 -15.92 39.58 -42.94
C ARG A 2 -15.90 38.09 -42.60
N ALA A 3 -14.75 37.61 -42.12
CA ALA A 3 -14.61 36.26 -41.60
C ALA A 3 -15.25 36.24 -40.22
N ALA A 4 -16.31 35.45 -40.05
CA ALA A 4 -16.89 35.19 -38.74
C ALA A 4 -16.15 34.00 -38.12
N SER A 5 -15.19 34.31 -37.25
CA SER A 5 -14.53 33.34 -36.38
C SER A 5 -15.50 32.89 -35.30
N LEU A 6 -15.87 31.61 -35.29
CA LEU A 6 -16.45 30.94 -34.14
C LEU A 6 -15.42 29.93 -33.64
N VAL A 7 -14.56 30.39 -32.72
CA VAL A 7 -13.77 29.48 -31.90
C VAL A 7 -14.74 28.92 -30.85
N ALA A 8 -15.23 27.70 -31.09
CA ALA A 8 -15.95 26.95 -30.08
C ALA A 8 -14.95 26.60 -28.97
N ALA A 9 -15.07 27.28 -27.84
CA ALA A 9 -14.35 26.92 -26.62
C ALA A 9 -14.86 25.54 -26.16
N ALA A 10 -14.08 24.49 -26.44
CA ALA A 10 -14.24 23.22 -25.76
C ALA A 10 -13.83 23.41 -24.30
N VAL A 11 -14.80 23.70 -23.43
CA VAL A 11 -14.65 23.54 -22.00
C VAL A 11 -14.48 22.03 -21.76
N LEU A 12 -13.23 21.59 -21.71
CA LEU A 12 -12.88 20.34 -21.04
C LEU A 12 -13.35 20.51 -19.60
N LEU A 13 -14.49 19.88 -19.28
CA LEU A 13 -14.92 19.66 -17.91
C LEU A 13 -13.74 18.99 -17.20
N ALA A 14 -13.04 19.76 -16.37
CA ALA A 14 -12.24 19.20 -15.29
C ALA A 14 -13.25 18.49 -14.40
N LEU A 15 -13.53 17.22 -14.70
CA LEU A 15 -14.18 16.34 -13.75
C LEU A 15 -13.34 16.45 -12.47
N PRO A 16 -13.96 16.70 -11.31
CA PRO A 16 -13.20 16.61 -10.08
C PRO A 16 -12.56 15.22 -10.08
N VAL A 17 -11.21 15.19 -10.00
CA VAL A 17 -10.54 13.97 -9.53
C VAL A 17 -11.29 13.61 -8.26
N ALA A 18 -11.98 12.47 -8.29
CA ALA A 18 -12.75 12.02 -7.15
C ALA A 18 -11.80 12.08 -5.96
N ALA A 19 -12.13 12.89 -4.94
CA ALA A 19 -11.57 12.67 -3.63
C ALA A 19 -11.77 11.17 -3.37
N GLN A 20 -10.68 10.46 -3.03
CA GLN A 20 -10.76 9.02 -2.82
C GLN A 20 -11.81 8.75 -1.73
N ASP A 21 -13.00 8.31 -2.15
CA ASP A 21 -14.12 8.06 -1.25
C ASP A 21 -13.82 6.74 -0.55
N PHE A 22 -13.20 6.85 0.62
CA PHE A 22 -12.82 5.72 1.45
C PHE A 22 -14.02 4.82 1.74
N ASP A 23 -15.19 5.40 1.99
CA ASP A 23 -16.40 4.64 2.27
C ASP A 23 -16.90 3.92 1.03
N ALA A 24 -16.77 4.51 -0.16
CA ALA A 24 -17.06 3.81 -1.42
C ALA A 24 -16.14 2.61 -1.63
N CYS A 25 -14.84 2.78 -1.41
CA CYS A 25 -13.86 1.71 -1.49
C CYS A 25 -14.20 0.56 -0.51
N VAL A 26 -14.50 0.88 0.75
CA VAL A 26 -14.88 -0.14 1.75
C VAL A 26 -16.18 -0.86 1.37
N ARG A 27 -17.16 -0.15 0.79
CA ARG A 27 -18.40 -0.78 0.29
C ARG A 27 -18.14 -1.74 -0.87
N GLU A 28 -17.29 -1.35 -1.82
CA GLU A 28 -16.90 -2.19 -2.96
C GLU A 28 -16.17 -3.45 -2.48
N LEU A 29 -15.15 -3.29 -1.64
CA LEU A 29 -14.39 -4.39 -1.04
C LEU A 29 -15.28 -5.34 -0.23
N ARG A 30 -16.26 -4.80 0.51
CA ARG A 30 -17.25 -5.64 1.22
C ARG A 30 -18.05 -6.48 0.24
N GLY A 31 -18.53 -5.90 -0.86
CA GLY A 31 -19.26 -6.62 -1.90
C GLY A 31 -18.44 -7.75 -2.52
N GLU A 32 -17.18 -7.48 -2.86
CA GLU A 32 -16.25 -8.49 -3.38
C GLU A 32 -15.98 -9.60 -2.36
N ALA A 33 -15.73 -9.25 -1.10
CA ALA A 33 -15.44 -10.19 -0.04
C ALA A 33 -16.63 -11.12 0.25
N THR A 34 -17.85 -10.58 0.29
CA THR A 34 -19.08 -11.37 0.41
C THR A 34 -19.24 -12.32 -0.79
N ALA A 35 -18.98 -11.86 -2.01
CA ALA A 35 -19.03 -12.71 -3.21
C ALA A 35 -18.00 -13.86 -3.17
N ASN A 36 -16.89 -13.68 -2.46
CA ASN A 36 -15.88 -14.70 -2.19
C ASN A 36 -16.15 -15.54 -0.93
N GLY A 37 -17.33 -15.42 -0.31
CA GLY A 37 -17.78 -16.26 0.79
C GLY A 37 -17.29 -15.85 2.18
N ILE A 38 -16.78 -14.61 2.34
CA ILE A 38 -16.43 -14.08 3.66
C ILE A 38 -17.71 -13.71 4.42
N SER A 39 -17.81 -14.14 5.67
CA SER A 39 -19.00 -13.90 6.51
C SER A 39 -19.14 -12.44 6.91
N ASP A 40 -20.39 -11.97 7.05
CA ASP A 40 -20.69 -10.61 7.52
C ASP A 40 -20.07 -10.32 8.88
N ALA A 41 -20.07 -11.29 9.80
CA ALA A 41 -19.43 -11.17 11.11
C ALA A 41 -17.92 -10.87 11.00
N THR A 42 -17.23 -11.48 10.04
CA THR A 42 -15.82 -11.19 9.76
C THR A 42 -15.64 -9.79 9.19
N LEU A 43 -16.50 -9.39 8.24
CA LEU A 43 -16.43 -8.08 7.59
C LEU A 43 -16.77 -6.94 8.55
N ASP A 44 -17.71 -7.15 9.46
CA ASP A 44 -18.05 -6.18 10.49
C ASP A 44 -16.92 -6.02 11.50
N SER A 45 -16.28 -7.11 11.90
CA SER A 45 -15.09 -7.06 12.76
C SER A 45 -13.92 -6.36 12.08
N ALA A 46 -13.74 -6.51 10.76
CA ALA A 46 -12.61 -5.96 10.02
C ALA A 46 -12.83 -4.50 9.60
N PHE A 47 -14.04 -4.14 9.15
CA PHE A 47 -14.33 -2.85 8.54
C PHE A 47 -15.15 -1.91 9.45
N GLY A 48 -15.80 -2.40 10.50
CA GLY A 48 -16.77 -1.61 11.28
C GLY A 48 -16.20 -0.38 11.99
N ALA A 49 -14.91 -0.39 12.33
CA ALA A 49 -14.21 0.74 12.94
C ALA A 49 -13.08 1.28 12.06
N LEU A 50 -13.02 0.85 10.79
CA LEU A 50 -11.95 1.22 9.90
C LEU A 50 -12.06 2.71 9.52
N GLN A 51 -10.93 3.40 9.53
CA GLN A 51 -10.81 4.80 9.15
C GLN A 51 -9.62 4.96 8.18
N PRO A 52 -9.68 5.94 7.27
CA PRO A 52 -8.53 6.23 6.42
C PRO A 52 -7.36 6.73 7.27
N ASP A 53 -6.17 6.19 7.01
CA ASP A 53 -4.91 6.66 7.59
C ASP A 53 -4.07 7.31 6.48
N ALA A 54 -3.98 8.64 6.50
CA ALA A 54 -3.23 9.39 5.50
C ALA A 54 -1.72 9.12 5.55
N THR A 55 -1.18 8.66 6.70
CA THR A 55 0.24 8.34 6.85
C THR A 55 0.64 7.11 6.02
N VAL A 56 -0.33 6.26 5.66
CA VAL A 56 -0.09 5.12 4.76
C VAL A 56 0.26 5.62 3.35
N LEU A 57 -0.47 6.61 2.83
CA LEU A 57 -0.20 7.19 1.52
C LEU A 57 1.13 7.94 1.52
N GLU A 58 1.39 8.73 2.57
CA GLU A 58 2.67 9.41 2.74
C GLU A 58 3.85 8.42 2.79
N SER A 59 3.72 7.32 3.54
CA SER A 59 4.75 6.29 3.63
C SER A 59 4.92 5.52 2.31
N MET A 60 3.83 5.34 1.55
CA MET A 60 3.86 4.70 0.24
C MET A 60 4.63 5.55 -0.78
N ASP A 61 4.43 6.88 -0.74
CA ASP A 61 5.11 7.82 -1.64
C ASP A 61 6.58 8.04 -1.25
N ASN A 62 6.93 7.92 0.04
CA ASN A 62 8.27 8.23 0.57
C ASN A 62 9.01 6.97 1.09
N GLN A 63 9.10 5.93 0.26
CA GLN A 63 9.82 4.70 0.64
C GLN A 63 11.34 4.93 0.68
N PRO A 64 12.02 4.59 1.80
CA PRO A 64 13.46 4.78 1.95
C PRO A 64 14.30 4.13 0.86
N GLU A 65 13.81 3.04 0.26
CA GLU A 65 14.41 2.30 -0.85
C GLU A 65 14.65 3.18 -2.09
N PHE A 66 13.82 4.20 -2.31
CA PHE A 66 13.88 5.08 -3.47
C PHE A 66 14.47 6.46 -3.15
N GLU A 67 14.24 6.95 -1.93
CA GLU A 67 14.64 8.31 -1.52
C GLU A 67 16.01 8.36 -0.85
N THR A 68 16.47 7.25 -0.24
CA THR A 68 17.73 7.24 0.52
C THR A 68 18.91 6.86 -0.38
N PRO A 69 20.04 7.59 -0.33
CA PRO A 69 21.27 7.16 -1.00
C PRO A 69 21.63 5.73 -0.63
N VAL A 70 21.95 4.91 -1.64
CA VAL A 70 22.10 3.45 -1.48
C VAL A 70 23.02 3.04 -0.31
N TRP A 71 24.11 3.77 -0.09
CA TRP A 71 25.05 3.46 0.99
C TRP A 71 24.50 3.77 2.38
N GLU A 72 23.74 4.85 2.50
CA GLU A 72 23.06 5.20 3.74
C GLU A 72 21.95 4.17 4.03
N TYR A 73 21.20 3.77 3.01
CA TYR A 73 20.18 2.72 3.11
C TYR A 73 20.77 1.39 3.61
N LEU A 74 21.84 0.90 2.97
CA LEU A 74 22.52 -0.33 3.38
C LEU A 74 23.09 -0.24 4.80
N SER A 75 23.68 0.89 5.19
CA SER A 75 24.23 1.06 6.53
C SER A 75 23.17 0.98 7.64
N ARG A 76 21.91 1.34 7.36
CA ARG A 76 20.78 1.23 8.29
C ARG A 76 20.27 -0.20 8.45
N LEU A 77 20.45 -1.04 7.42
CA LEU A 77 19.91 -2.41 7.37
C LEU A 77 20.94 -3.47 7.75
N VAL A 78 22.22 -3.21 7.48
CA VAL A 78 23.31 -4.16 7.69
C VAL A 78 24.25 -3.59 8.76
N ASP A 79 23.94 -3.91 10.00
CA ASP A 79 24.72 -3.51 11.17
C ASP A 79 25.11 -4.73 12.03
N ASP A 80 26.12 -4.58 12.88
CA ASP A 80 26.68 -5.67 13.69
C ASP A 80 25.63 -6.30 14.62
N LYS A 81 24.68 -5.51 15.12
CA LYS A 81 23.61 -5.99 16.00
C LYS A 81 22.68 -6.91 15.22
N ARG A 82 22.19 -6.49 14.06
CA ARG A 82 21.33 -7.31 13.18
C ARG A 82 22.03 -8.58 12.71
N VAL A 83 23.32 -8.51 12.41
CA VAL A 83 24.08 -9.71 12.02
C VAL A 83 24.21 -10.68 13.20
N ALA A 84 24.48 -10.18 14.41
CA ALA A 84 24.54 -11.01 15.61
C ALA A 84 23.18 -11.64 15.95
N GLU A 85 22.11 -10.86 15.90
CA GLU A 85 20.73 -11.33 16.10
C GLU A 85 20.36 -12.38 15.03
N GLY A 86 20.69 -12.13 13.76
CA GLY A 86 20.50 -13.08 12.67
C GLY A 86 21.17 -14.42 12.93
N ARG A 87 22.45 -14.42 13.35
CA ARG A 87 23.16 -15.66 13.73
C ARG A 87 22.50 -16.39 14.90
N ALA A 88 22.06 -15.67 15.93
CA ALA A 88 21.34 -16.27 17.05
C ALA A 88 20.00 -16.88 16.61
N ARG A 89 19.27 -16.22 15.72
CA ARG A 89 18.00 -16.72 15.15
C ARG A 89 18.22 -17.93 14.24
N LEU A 90 19.31 -17.96 13.47
CA LEU A 90 19.68 -19.13 12.67
C LEU A 90 19.87 -20.38 13.53
N GLU A 91 20.54 -20.24 14.67
CA GLU A 91 20.72 -21.37 15.61
C GLU A 91 19.40 -21.76 16.27
N LEU A 92 18.66 -20.78 16.80
CA LEU A 92 17.36 -21.01 17.45
C LEU A 92 16.38 -21.76 16.53
N TRP A 93 16.32 -21.38 15.26
CA TRP A 93 15.36 -21.92 14.28
C TRP A 93 15.96 -22.95 13.33
N ARG A 94 17.15 -23.47 13.62
CA ARG A 94 17.95 -24.31 12.70
C ARG A 94 17.13 -25.42 12.05
N ARG A 95 16.32 -26.15 12.83
CA ARG A 95 15.47 -27.24 12.33
C ARG A 95 14.40 -26.75 11.35
N THR A 96 13.68 -25.69 11.71
CA THR A 96 12.60 -25.12 10.89
C THR A 96 13.15 -24.58 9.57
N LEU A 97 14.23 -23.80 9.63
CA LEU A 97 14.89 -23.24 8.46
C LEU A 97 15.46 -24.32 7.54
N SER A 98 16.10 -25.35 8.11
CA SER A 98 16.58 -26.51 7.33
C SER A 98 15.45 -27.22 6.60
N LEU A 99 14.25 -27.28 7.18
CA LEU A 99 13.09 -27.92 6.56
C LEU A 99 12.49 -27.05 5.46
N ALA A 100 12.42 -25.73 5.67
CA ALA A 100 11.99 -24.77 4.65
C ALA A 100 12.92 -24.77 3.43
N GLN A 101 14.24 -24.83 3.62
CA GLN A 101 15.23 -24.85 2.53
C GLN A 101 15.11 -26.07 1.61
N ARG A 102 14.53 -27.18 2.08
CA ARG A 102 14.38 -28.43 1.31
C ARG A 102 13.08 -28.50 0.51
N ARG A 103 12.18 -27.55 0.70
CA ARG A 103 10.92 -27.46 -0.04
C ARG A 103 11.08 -26.50 -1.20
#